data_AF-A0A927LTG7-F1
#
_entry.id   AF-A0A927LTG7-F1
#
_cell.length_a   1.000
_cell.length_b   1.000
_cell.length_c   1.000
_cell.angle_alpha   90.00
_cell.angle_beta   90.00
_cell.angle_gamma   90.00
#
_symmetry.space_group_name_H-M   'P 1'
#
loop_
_entity.id
_entity.type
_entity.pdbx_description
1 polymer ?
#
loop_
_entity_poly.entity_id
_entity_poly.type
_entity_poly.pdbx_seq_one_letter_code
_entity_poly.pdbx_strand_id
1 'polypeptide(L)'
;MPETEYRAILRAADDIIAQGGRTLLAKILKGSKERKVLELGLDQNPSYGFYRDLTLEQIMDKVDTMIDTGFLRTERQGKLPMIIFTPYGWAVEREQRAQEFLQEWDYWLDHNVTPVSMEYLKERNRGMMLLFLYKVLCSANKKYIPYLRLWEQVEFKKVQREIRHVIEALEQREGMNDKQWDQLVGEMAHSLLLRSDNPIILACGKCGNPFLLDESNPDYYTSEGLQFPQRCPQCR
;
A
#
# COMPACT_ATOMS: atom_id res chain seq x y z
N MET A 1 8.14 17.41 -4.08
CA MET A 1 7.98 17.03 -2.66
C MET A 1 8.79 15.78 -2.41
N PRO A 2 9.55 15.68 -1.30
CA PRO A 2 10.30 14.46 -0.95
C PRO A 2 9.41 13.23 -0.80
N GLU A 3 9.98 12.04 -0.98
CA GLU A 3 9.22 10.78 -0.91
C GLU A 3 8.58 10.53 0.46
N THR A 4 9.33 10.75 1.52
CA THR A 4 8.85 10.62 2.90
C THR A 4 7.63 11.50 3.16
N GLU A 5 7.58 12.69 2.55
CA GLU A 5 6.49 13.64 2.72
C GLU A 5 5.20 13.20 2.01
N TYR A 6 5.28 12.79 0.74
CA TYR A 6 4.07 12.37 0.03
C TYR A 6 3.51 11.06 0.62
N ARG A 7 4.39 10.14 1.04
CA ARG A 7 4.00 8.89 1.71
C ARG A 7 3.29 9.14 3.04
N ALA A 8 3.80 10.07 3.85
CA ALA A 8 3.15 10.45 5.10
C ALA A 8 1.76 11.07 4.86
N ILE A 9 1.59 11.89 3.81
CA ILE A 9 0.29 12.47 3.48
C ILE A 9 -0.70 11.41 2.99
N LEU A 10 -0.27 10.48 2.13
CA LEU A 10 -1.11 9.36 1.68
C LEU A 10 -1.53 8.48 2.85
N ARG A 11 -0.59 8.15 3.75
CA ARG A 11 -0.87 7.31 4.91
C ARG A 11 -1.82 7.98 5.91
N ALA A 12 -1.70 9.29 6.09
CA ALA A 12 -2.66 10.07 6.88
C ALA A 12 -4.04 10.15 6.21
N ALA A 13 -4.10 10.13 4.88
CA ALA A 13 -5.35 10.20 4.13
C ALA A 13 -6.14 8.88 4.16
N ASP A 14 -5.47 7.72 4.28
CA ASP A 14 -6.09 6.39 4.28
C ASP A 14 -7.26 6.28 5.27
N ASP A 15 -7.08 6.75 6.51
CA ASP A 15 -8.09 6.66 7.58
C ASP A 15 -9.32 7.55 7.35
N ILE A 16 -9.24 8.52 6.43
CA ILE A 16 -10.34 9.46 6.14
C ILE A 16 -10.73 9.47 4.66
N ILE A 17 -10.23 8.52 3.87
CA ILE A 17 -10.47 8.50 2.43
C ILE A 17 -11.95 8.36 2.14
N ALA A 18 -12.46 9.18 1.22
CA ALA A 18 -13.89 9.29 0.90
C ALA A 18 -14.81 9.63 2.10
N GLN A 19 -14.27 10.13 3.21
CA GLN A 19 -15.01 10.47 4.43
C GLN A 19 -14.63 11.83 5.03
N GLY A 20 -13.42 12.32 4.74
CA GLY A 20 -12.86 13.57 5.23
C GLY A 20 -12.30 14.45 4.12
N GLY A 21 -12.32 15.75 4.36
CA GLY A 21 -11.74 16.75 3.45
C GLY A 21 -10.33 17.18 3.86
N ARG A 22 -9.74 18.06 3.04
CA ARG A 22 -8.39 18.65 3.20
C ARG A 22 -8.09 19.15 4.61
N THR A 23 -9.04 19.87 5.23
CA THR A 23 -8.86 20.43 6.57
C THR A 23 -8.68 19.35 7.63
N LEU A 24 -9.41 18.23 7.52
CA LEU A 24 -9.25 17.13 8.47
C LEU A 24 -7.91 16.44 8.26
N LEU A 25 -7.51 16.19 7.00
CA LEU A 25 -6.19 15.65 6.67
C LEU A 25 -5.06 16.48 7.26
N ALA A 26 -5.12 17.81 7.10
CA ALA A 26 -4.12 18.71 7.65
C ALA A 26 -4.05 18.64 9.19
N LYS A 27 -5.19 18.43 9.87
CA LYS A 27 -5.25 18.28 11.33
C LYS A 27 -4.63 16.98 11.82
N ILE A 28 -4.78 15.87 11.07
CA ILE A 28 -4.10 14.60 11.37
C ILE A 28 -2.58 14.83 11.29
N LEU A 29 -2.11 15.34 10.15
CA LEU A 29 -0.69 15.60 9.91
C LEU A 29 -0.08 16.60 10.90
N LYS A 30 -0.86 17.58 11.37
CA LYS A 30 -0.44 18.54 12.40
C LYS A 30 -0.31 17.91 13.78
N GLY A 31 -0.99 16.79 14.05
CA GLY A 31 -1.09 16.24 15.40
C GLY A 31 -2.10 17.02 16.25
N SER A 32 -3.22 17.43 15.64
CA SER A 32 -4.23 18.24 16.32
C SER A 32 -4.94 17.44 17.43
N LYS A 33 -5.09 18.06 18.60
CA LYS A 33 -5.85 17.52 19.75
C LYS A 33 -7.33 17.89 19.72
N GLU A 34 -7.82 18.37 18.58
CA GLU A 34 -9.23 18.69 18.43
C GLU A 34 -10.12 17.48 18.70
N ARG A 35 -11.23 17.72 19.41
CA ARG A 35 -12.16 16.68 19.85
C ARG A 35 -12.54 15.70 18.72
N LYS A 36 -12.87 16.22 17.53
CA LYS A 36 -13.25 15.38 16.38
C LYS A 36 -12.12 14.45 15.91
N VAL A 37 -10.86 14.87 15.99
CA VAL A 37 -9.71 14.04 15.59
C VAL A 37 -9.58 12.86 16.53
N LEU A 38 -9.71 13.10 17.84
CA LEU A 38 -9.60 12.08 18.88
C LEU A 38 -10.83 11.16 18.93
N GLU A 39 -12.04 11.70 18.76
CA GLU A 39 -13.28 10.90 18.73
C GLU A 39 -13.32 9.92 17.54
N LEU A 40 -12.63 10.26 16.45
CA LEU A 40 -12.47 9.38 15.29
C LEU A 40 -11.24 8.47 15.39
N GLY A 41 -10.46 8.54 16.47
CA GLY A 41 -9.24 7.75 16.68
C GLY A 41 -8.10 8.05 15.70
N LEU A 42 -8.12 9.21 15.04
CA LEU A 42 -7.14 9.57 14.01
C LEU A 42 -5.75 9.90 14.58
N ASP A 43 -5.64 10.01 15.90
CA ASP A 43 -4.39 10.10 16.64
C ASP A 43 -3.59 8.78 16.64
N GLN A 44 -4.23 7.66 16.29
CA GLN A 44 -3.57 6.36 16.12
C GLN A 44 -2.94 6.19 14.73
N ASN A 45 -3.15 7.13 13.81
CA ASN A 45 -2.55 7.08 12.48
C ASN A 45 -1.01 7.19 12.57
N PRO A 46 -0.23 6.35 11.87
CA PRO A 46 1.24 6.41 11.91
C PRO A 46 1.85 7.76 11.50
N SER A 47 1.14 8.54 10.69
CA SER A 47 1.54 9.88 10.23
C SER A 47 0.93 11.01 11.06
N TYR A 48 0.27 10.70 12.18
CA TYR A 48 -0.25 11.72 13.10
C TYR A 48 0.87 12.59 13.66
N GLY A 49 0.76 13.91 13.45
CA GLY A 49 1.79 14.84 13.91
C GLY A 49 3.11 14.80 13.12
N PHE A 50 3.12 14.21 11.92
CA PHE A 50 4.28 14.23 11.01
C PHE A 50 4.77 15.66 10.73
N TYR A 51 3.84 16.61 10.59
CA TYR A 51 4.12 18.04 10.41
C TYR A 51 3.82 18.85 11.68
N ARG A 52 4.15 18.33 12.87
CA ARG A 52 3.90 18.99 14.15
C ARG A 52 4.47 20.42 14.23
N ASP A 53 5.54 20.72 13.52
CA ASP A 53 6.22 22.01 13.58
C ASP A 53 5.73 23.00 12.51
N LEU A 54 4.90 22.56 11.54
CA LEU A 54 4.37 23.43 10.48
C LEU A 54 3.04 24.06 10.87
N THR A 55 2.71 25.22 10.30
CA THR A 55 1.37 25.80 10.44
C THR A 55 0.33 24.98 9.67
N LEU A 56 -0.95 25.09 10.02
CA LEU A 56 -2.01 24.44 9.24
C LEU A 56 -2.05 24.91 7.80
N GLU A 57 -1.72 26.18 7.53
CA GLU A 57 -1.63 26.73 6.18
C GLU A 57 -0.54 26.05 5.36
N GLN A 58 0.69 25.94 5.91
CA GLN A 58 1.78 25.23 5.26
C GLN A 58 1.46 23.76 4.98
N ILE A 59 0.70 23.11 5.88
CA ILE A 59 0.27 21.72 5.67
C ILE A 59 -0.80 21.64 4.57
N MET A 60 -1.73 22.60 4.52
CA MET A 60 -2.74 22.66 3.46
C MET A 60 -2.09 22.85 2.08
N ASP A 61 -1.04 23.67 1.97
CA ASP A 61 -0.29 23.84 0.71
C ASP A 61 0.37 22.53 0.25
N LYS A 62 0.86 21.72 1.19
CA LYS A 62 1.39 20.38 0.89
C LYS A 62 0.30 19.42 0.43
N VAL A 63 -0.88 19.46 1.07
CA VAL A 63 -2.04 18.67 0.62
C VAL A 63 -2.49 19.10 -0.79
N ASP A 64 -2.43 20.40 -1.10
CA ASP A 64 -2.73 20.90 -2.44
C ASP A 64 -1.72 20.43 -3.47
N THR A 65 -0.44 20.42 -3.11
CA THR A 65 0.60 19.82 -3.96
C THR A 65 0.28 18.36 -4.29
N MET A 66 -0.25 17.58 -3.34
CA MET A 66 -0.66 16.19 -3.58
C MET A 66 -1.85 16.05 -4.55
N ILE A 67 -2.74 17.05 -4.56
CA ILE A 67 -3.85 17.11 -5.52
C ILE A 67 -3.32 17.50 -6.90
N ASP A 68 -2.50 18.55 -6.97
CA ASP A 68 -1.96 19.10 -8.22
C ASP A 68 -1.02 18.11 -8.93
N THR A 69 -0.28 17.31 -8.16
CA THR A 69 0.61 16.26 -8.68
C THR A 69 -0.11 14.93 -8.91
N GLY A 70 -1.41 14.86 -8.66
CA GLY A 70 -2.25 13.73 -9.05
C GLY A 70 -2.11 12.49 -8.18
N PHE A 71 -1.71 12.63 -6.90
CA PHE A 71 -1.81 11.55 -5.92
C PHE A 71 -3.19 11.49 -5.26
N LEU A 72 -3.76 12.66 -4.98
CA LEU A 72 -5.08 12.83 -4.40
C LEU A 72 -5.98 13.57 -5.38
N ARG A 73 -7.29 13.43 -5.21
CA ARG A 73 -8.27 14.34 -5.83
C ARG A 73 -9.38 14.64 -4.85
N THR A 74 -10.12 15.71 -5.13
CA THR A 74 -11.33 16.05 -4.37
C THR A 74 -12.56 15.56 -5.12
N GLU A 75 -13.43 14.85 -4.44
CA GLU A 75 -14.78 14.54 -4.92
C GLU A 75 -15.83 15.19 -4.02
N ARG A 76 -17.00 15.49 -4.59
CA ARG A 76 -18.12 16.07 -3.84
C ARG A 76 -19.15 14.99 -3.55
N GLN A 77 -19.44 14.77 -2.28
CA GLN A 77 -20.65 14.07 -1.85
C GLN A 77 -21.64 15.11 -1.34
N GLY A 78 -22.59 15.48 -2.21
CA GLY A 78 -23.46 16.62 -1.97
C GLY A 78 -22.67 17.93 -1.83
N LYS A 79 -22.70 18.53 -0.64
CA LYS A 79 -21.99 19.80 -0.35
C LYS A 79 -20.60 19.61 0.26
N LEU A 80 -20.23 18.40 0.66
CA LEU A 80 -18.98 18.14 1.39
C LEU A 80 -17.89 17.68 0.41
N PRO A 81 -16.76 18.40 0.32
CA PRO A 81 -15.59 17.93 -0.41
C PRO A 81 -14.87 16.85 0.41
N MET A 82 -14.57 15.73 -0.23
CA MET A 82 -13.84 14.61 0.35
C MET A 82 -12.58 14.37 -0.46
N ILE A 83 -11.50 14.04 0.24
CA ILE A 83 -10.28 13.57 -0.42
C ILE A 83 -10.46 12.10 -0.77
N ILE A 84 -10.00 11.76 -1.96
CA ILE A 84 -9.91 10.38 -2.41
C ILE A 84 -8.58 10.16 -3.14
N PHE A 85 -8.15 8.91 -3.23
CA PHE A 85 -6.96 8.55 -3.98
C PHE A 85 -7.24 8.65 -5.48
N THR A 86 -6.26 9.16 -6.22
CA THR A 86 -6.17 8.84 -7.65
C THR A 86 -5.70 7.38 -7.81
N PRO A 87 -5.79 6.79 -9.02
CA PRO A 87 -5.19 5.47 -9.26
C PRO A 87 -3.70 5.46 -8.90
N TYR A 88 -2.98 6.54 -9.21
CA TYR A 88 -1.56 6.69 -8.92
C TYR A 88 -1.28 6.75 -7.41
N GLY A 89 -2.00 7.60 -6.66
CA GLY A 89 -1.84 7.67 -5.21
C GLY A 89 -2.27 6.39 -4.50
N TRP A 90 -3.29 5.71 -5.00
CA TRP A 90 -3.71 4.42 -4.46
C TRP A 90 -2.65 3.34 -4.66
N ALA A 91 -1.98 3.28 -5.82
CA ALA A 91 -0.92 2.29 -6.01
C ALA A 91 0.25 2.47 -5.05
N VAL A 92 0.63 3.72 -4.77
CA VAL A 92 1.67 4.06 -3.79
C VAL A 92 1.25 3.69 -2.37
N GLU A 93 0.05 4.13 -1.94
CA GLU A 93 -0.44 3.83 -0.59
C GLU A 93 -0.66 2.33 -0.38
N ARG A 94 -1.24 1.64 -1.37
CA ARG A 94 -1.45 0.18 -1.33
C ARG A 94 -0.13 -0.57 -1.13
N GLU A 95 0.92 -0.17 -1.84
CA GLU A 95 2.24 -0.81 -1.69
C GLU A 95 2.84 -0.52 -0.31
N GLN A 96 2.78 0.74 0.13
CA GLN A 96 3.23 1.13 1.46
C GLN A 96 2.50 0.35 2.56
N ARG A 97 1.17 0.26 2.48
CA ARG A 97 0.37 -0.42 3.50
C ARG A 97 0.67 -1.92 3.52
N ALA A 98 0.89 -2.55 2.37
CA ALA A 98 1.35 -3.92 2.29
C ALA A 98 2.75 -4.13 2.91
N GLN A 99 3.66 -3.16 2.77
CA GLN A 99 4.96 -3.16 3.43
C GLN A 99 4.84 -3.02 4.95
N GLU A 100 3.94 -2.15 5.44
CA GLU A 100 3.68 -1.98 6.87
C GLU A 100 3.18 -3.28 7.52
N PHE A 101 2.32 -4.05 6.85
CA PHE A 101 1.89 -5.36 7.36
C PHE A 101 3.04 -6.36 7.48
N LEU A 102 3.98 -6.36 6.53
CA LEU A 102 5.15 -7.23 6.58
C LEU A 102 6.06 -6.87 7.76
N GLN A 103 6.30 -5.57 7.96
CA GLN A 103 7.09 -5.05 9.09
C GLN A 103 6.43 -5.36 10.44
N GLU A 104 5.11 -5.29 10.51
CA GLU A 104 4.35 -5.67 11.71
C GLU A 104 4.50 -7.17 12.00
N TRP A 105 4.43 -8.02 10.98
CA TRP A 105 4.67 -9.46 11.13
C TRP A 105 6.11 -9.76 11.57
N ASP A 106 7.10 -9.08 10.99
CA ASP A 106 8.50 -9.15 11.43
C ASP A 106 8.61 -8.83 12.93
N TYR A 107 8.06 -7.70 13.34
CA TYR A 107 8.08 -7.27 14.74
C TYR A 107 7.42 -8.31 15.66
N TRP A 108 6.24 -8.81 15.32
CA TRP A 108 5.54 -9.80 16.16
C TRP A 108 6.28 -11.13 16.27
N LEU A 109 6.88 -11.61 15.17
CA LEU A 109 7.67 -12.84 15.16
C LEU A 109 8.94 -12.69 15.98
N ASP A 110 9.65 -11.56 15.85
CA ASP A 110 10.90 -11.30 16.56
C ASP A 110 10.66 -11.13 18.08
N HIS A 111 9.47 -10.69 18.48
CA HIS A 111 9.09 -10.46 19.89
C HIS A 111 8.18 -11.54 20.48
N ASN A 112 7.89 -12.62 19.75
CA ASN A 112 6.98 -13.69 20.18
C ASN A 112 5.63 -13.17 20.70
N VAL A 113 5.02 -12.20 20.00
CA VAL A 113 3.71 -11.64 20.39
C VAL A 113 2.66 -12.75 20.29
N THR A 114 1.93 -13.03 21.38
CA THR A 114 0.80 -13.98 21.41
C THR A 114 -0.27 -13.52 22.42
N PRO A 115 -1.58 -13.79 22.18
CA PRO A 115 -2.16 -14.33 20.94
C PRO A 115 -2.22 -13.27 19.83
N VAL A 116 -1.97 -13.68 18.59
CA VAL A 116 -2.13 -12.82 17.41
C VAL A 116 -3.44 -13.17 16.71
N SER A 117 -4.23 -12.15 16.38
CA SER A 117 -5.42 -12.28 15.55
C SER A 117 -5.15 -11.72 14.16
N MET A 118 -5.57 -12.44 13.12
CA MET A 118 -5.47 -11.99 11.72
C MET A 118 -6.73 -11.28 11.23
N GLU A 119 -7.71 -11.04 12.11
CA GLU A 119 -8.97 -10.35 11.76
C GLU A 119 -8.75 -8.94 11.22
N TYR A 120 -7.66 -8.27 11.61
CA TYR A 120 -7.35 -6.94 11.12
C TYR A 120 -7.04 -6.90 9.61
N LEU A 121 -6.73 -8.03 8.96
CA LEU A 121 -6.51 -8.16 7.52
C LEU A 121 -7.82 -8.38 6.74
N LYS A 122 -8.87 -8.83 7.44
CA LYS A 122 -10.16 -9.17 6.86
C LYS A 122 -10.85 -7.93 6.29
N GLU A 123 -11.67 -8.14 5.26
CA GLU A 123 -12.49 -7.08 4.60
C GLU A 123 -11.68 -5.91 4.01
N ARG A 124 -10.35 -6.00 3.98
CA ARG A 124 -9.49 -5.04 3.30
C ARG A 124 -9.57 -5.18 1.79
N ASN A 125 -9.05 -4.17 1.09
CA ASN A 125 -8.93 -4.21 -0.36
C ASN A 125 -8.19 -5.49 -0.81
N ARG A 126 -8.86 -6.29 -1.64
CA ARG A 126 -8.34 -7.59 -2.09
C ARG A 126 -7.01 -7.47 -2.85
N GLY A 127 -6.83 -6.42 -3.66
CA GLY A 127 -5.56 -6.18 -4.36
C GLY A 127 -4.42 -5.88 -3.40
N MET A 128 -4.69 -5.21 -2.28
CA MET A 128 -3.70 -4.97 -1.21
C MET A 128 -3.33 -6.27 -0.49
N MET A 129 -4.32 -7.12 -0.19
CA MET A 129 -4.06 -8.41 0.47
C MET A 129 -3.22 -9.35 -0.39
N LEU A 130 -3.49 -9.40 -1.69
CA LEU A 130 -2.71 -10.21 -2.62
C LEU A 130 -1.30 -9.63 -2.85
N LEU A 131 -1.16 -8.30 -2.88
CA LEU A 131 0.15 -7.65 -2.89
C LEU A 131 0.94 -7.94 -1.60
N PHE A 132 0.28 -7.96 -0.45
CA PHE A 132 0.92 -8.36 0.81
C PHE A 132 1.44 -9.81 0.74
N LEU A 133 0.63 -10.75 0.23
CA LEU A 133 1.08 -12.12 -0.02
C LEU A 133 2.25 -12.21 -0.99
N TYR A 134 2.24 -11.39 -2.05
CA TYR A 134 3.37 -11.29 -2.98
C TYR A 134 4.65 -10.86 -2.28
N LYS A 135 4.59 -9.88 -1.37
CA LYS A 135 5.76 -9.42 -0.61
C LYS A 135 6.25 -10.48 0.38
N VAL A 136 5.34 -11.22 1.02
CA VAL A 136 5.70 -12.40 1.84
C VAL A 136 6.40 -13.46 0.99
N LEU A 137 5.88 -13.76 -0.21
CA LEU A 137 6.51 -14.69 -1.14
C LEU A 137 7.93 -14.20 -1.51
N CYS A 138 8.09 -12.94 -1.92
CA CYS A 138 9.39 -12.38 -2.31
C CYS A 138 10.46 -12.46 -1.19
N SER A 139 10.04 -12.46 0.08
CA SER A 139 10.96 -12.62 1.21
C SER A 139 11.67 -13.98 1.26
N ALA A 140 11.10 -14.99 0.59
CA ALA A 140 11.55 -16.38 0.62
C ALA A 140 11.67 -16.97 2.04
N ASN A 141 11.03 -16.38 3.04
CA ASN A 141 11.26 -16.70 4.44
C ASN A 141 10.11 -17.53 5.03
N LYS A 142 10.42 -18.78 5.41
CA LYS A 142 9.47 -19.71 6.03
C LYS A 142 8.94 -19.24 7.38
N LYS A 143 9.57 -18.25 8.04
CA LYS A 143 9.13 -17.73 9.35
C LYS A 143 7.68 -17.21 9.37
N TYR A 144 7.15 -16.81 8.21
CA TYR A 144 5.79 -16.30 8.08
C TYR A 144 4.70 -17.39 8.00
N ILE A 145 5.07 -18.65 7.77
CA ILE A 145 4.11 -19.76 7.58
C ILE A 145 3.10 -19.88 8.73
N PRO A 146 3.48 -19.78 10.02
CA PRO A 146 2.52 -19.83 11.12
C PRO A 146 1.44 -18.74 11.03
N TYR A 147 1.80 -17.52 10.62
CA TYR A 147 0.85 -16.42 10.48
C TYR A 147 -0.01 -16.55 9.23
N LEU A 148 0.56 -17.06 8.12
CA LEU A 148 -0.21 -17.41 6.92
C LEU A 148 -1.29 -18.46 7.24
N ARG A 149 -0.97 -19.48 8.04
CA ARG A 149 -1.93 -20.53 8.47
C ARG A 149 -3.06 -19.96 9.34
N LEU A 150 -2.77 -18.97 10.18
CA LEU A 150 -3.80 -18.26 10.95
C LEU A 150 -4.66 -17.39 10.05
N TRP A 151 -4.04 -16.68 9.11
CA TRP A 151 -4.75 -15.79 8.19
C TRP A 151 -5.68 -16.56 7.24
N GLU A 152 -5.26 -17.72 6.76
CA GLU A 152 -6.09 -18.61 5.93
C GLU A 152 -7.45 -18.92 6.59
N GLN A 153 -7.49 -19.08 7.91
CA GLN A 153 -8.70 -19.50 8.63
C GLN A 153 -9.82 -18.46 8.62
N VAL A 154 -9.47 -17.17 8.48
CA VAL A 154 -10.42 -16.04 8.58
C VAL A 154 -10.77 -15.42 7.22
N GLU A 155 -10.17 -15.91 6.14
CA GLU A 155 -10.27 -15.33 4.80
C GLU A 155 -11.32 -15.97 3.89
N PHE A 156 -11.66 -15.26 2.81
CA PHE A 156 -12.53 -15.80 1.77
C PHE A 156 -11.79 -16.80 0.88
N LYS A 157 -12.52 -17.81 0.35
CA LYS A 157 -12.00 -18.94 -0.44
C LYS A 157 -10.93 -18.57 -1.49
N LYS A 158 -11.09 -17.42 -2.16
CA LYS A 158 -10.15 -16.98 -3.20
C LYS A 158 -8.80 -16.56 -2.62
N VAL A 159 -8.78 -15.85 -1.50
CA VAL A 159 -7.55 -15.44 -0.81
C VAL A 159 -6.93 -16.66 -0.12
N GLN A 160 -7.74 -17.52 0.51
CA GLN A 160 -7.27 -18.78 1.11
C GLN A 160 -6.45 -19.64 0.15
N ARG A 161 -6.91 -19.75 -1.11
CA ARG A 161 -6.18 -20.51 -2.13
C ARG A 161 -4.80 -19.92 -2.42
N GLU A 162 -4.70 -18.61 -2.59
CA GLU A 162 -3.41 -17.96 -2.83
C GLU A 162 -2.50 -18.06 -1.60
N ILE A 163 -3.04 -17.98 -0.38
CA ILE A 163 -2.28 -18.23 0.87
C ILE A 163 -1.66 -19.64 0.85
N ARG A 164 -2.44 -20.67 0.50
CA ARG A 164 -1.92 -22.05 0.43
C ARG A 164 -0.81 -22.20 -0.59
N HIS A 165 -0.96 -21.63 -1.79
CA HIS A 165 0.12 -21.66 -2.80
C HIS A 165 1.39 -20.98 -2.29
N VAL A 166 1.28 -19.85 -1.58
CA VAL A 166 2.45 -19.17 -0.99
C VAL A 166 3.08 -20.03 0.12
N ILE A 167 2.30 -20.68 0.97
CA ILE A 167 2.81 -21.62 1.97
C ILE A 167 3.59 -22.75 1.30
N GLU A 168 3.00 -23.40 0.30
CA GLU A 168 3.62 -24.51 -0.45
C GLU A 168 4.94 -24.07 -1.12
N ALA A 169 4.96 -22.88 -1.74
CA ALA A 169 6.17 -22.32 -2.32
C ALA A 169 7.27 -22.07 -1.27
N LEU A 170 6.92 -21.44 -0.15
CA LEU A 170 7.87 -21.17 0.94
C LEU A 170 8.42 -22.48 1.53
N GLU A 171 7.59 -23.51 1.73
CA GLU A 171 8.02 -24.83 2.22
C GLU A 171 9.07 -25.47 1.29
N GLN A 172 8.94 -25.28 -0.03
CA GLN A 172 9.84 -25.83 -1.04
C GLN A 172 11.10 -24.99 -1.33
N ARG A 173 11.21 -23.76 -0.78
CA ARG A 173 12.30 -22.80 -1.08
C ARG A 173 13.71 -23.38 -0.97
N GLU A 174 13.98 -24.21 0.04
CA GLU A 174 15.31 -24.80 0.29
C GLU A 174 15.73 -25.80 -0.79
N GLY A 175 14.78 -26.37 -1.54
CA GLY A 175 15.04 -27.28 -2.65
C GLY A 175 15.26 -26.58 -4.00
N MET A 176 15.22 -25.25 -4.04
CA MET A 176 15.33 -24.45 -5.27
C MET A 176 16.59 -23.59 -5.24
N ASN A 177 17.27 -23.49 -6.39
CA ASN A 177 18.23 -22.41 -6.60
C ASN A 177 17.53 -21.08 -6.89
N ASP A 178 18.28 -19.98 -6.87
CA ASP A 178 17.70 -18.63 -7.00
C ASP A 178 16.98 -18.43 -8.34
N LYS A 179 17.51 -18.99 -9.44
CA LYS A 179 16.85 -18.90 -10.76
C LYS A 179 15.49 -19.62 -10.78
N GLN A 180 15.41 -20.79 -10.16
CA GLN A 180 14.14 -21.54 -10.04
C GLN A 180 13.15 -20.77 -9.16
N TRP A 181 13.64 -20.15 -8.09
CA TRP A 181 12.82 -19.32 -7.22
C TRP A 181 12.27 -18.08 -7.94
N ASP A 182 13.13 -17.34 -8.63
CA ASP A 182 12.72 -16.15 -9.39
C ASP A 182 11.69 -16.48 -10.46
N GLN A 183 11.86 -17.62 -11.14
CA GLN A 183 10.87 -18.11 -12.10
C GLN A 183 9.52 -18.39 -11.43
N LEU A 184 9.50 -19.11 -10.31
CA LEU A 184 8.28 -19.41 -9.56
C LEU A 184 7.59 -18.12 -9.08
N VAL A 185 8.36 -17.18 -8.53
CA VAL A 185 7.84 -15.88 -8.07
C VAL A 185 7.22 -15.11 -9.25
N GLY A 186 7.88 -15.09 -10.41
CA GLY A 186 7.35 -14.48 -11.64
C GLY A 186 6.06 -15.13 -12.13
N GLU A 187 5.97 -16.47 -12.06
CA GLU A 187 4.75 -17.20 -12.41
C GLU A 187 3.60 -16.86 -11.45
N MET A 188 3.85 -16.89 -10.13
CA MET A 188 2.87 -16.58 -9.10
C MET A 188 2.45 -15.10 -9.07
N ALA A 189 3.30 -14.18 -9.54
CA ALA A 189 2.97 -12.76 -9.64
C ALA A 189 1.68 -12.51 -10.43
N HIS A 190 1.36 -13.34 -11.42
CA HIS A 190 0.14 -13.22 -12.24
C HIS A 190 -1.16 -13.33 -11.42
N SER A 191 -1.18 -14.11 -10.33
CA SER A 191 -2.37 -14.22 -9.45
C SER A 191 -2.34 -13.24 -8.29
N LEU A 192 -1.14 -12.82 -7.87
CA LEU A 192 -0.94 -11.98 -6.69
C LEU A 192 -0.91 -10.47 -7.00
N LEU A 193 -0.49 -10.06 -8.20
CA LEU A 193 -0.47 -8.67 -8.64
C LEU A 193 -1.68 -8.36 -9.52
N LEU A 194 -2.77 -7.92 -8.87
CA LEU A 194 -3.99 -7.55 -9.60
C LEU A 194 -3.86 -6.17 -10.26
N ARG A 195 -4.28 -6.12 -11.52
CA ARG A 195 -4.54 -4.86 -12.23
C ARG A 195 -5.73 -4.13 -11.60
N SER A 196 -5.59 -2.83 -11.40
CA SER A 196 -6.72 -1.97 -11.01
C SER A 196 -7.69 -1.80 -12.18
N ASP A 197 -8.99 -1.71 -11.88
CA ASP A 197 -10.00 -1.32 -12.87
C ASP A 197 -9.84 0.15 -13.31
N ASN A 198 -9.15 0.95 -12.49
CA ASN A 198 -8.79 2.33 -12.82
C ASN A 198 -7.32 2.37 -13.25
N PRO A 199 -7.02 2.51 -14.54
CA PRO A 199 -5.65 2.44 -15.04
C PRO A 199 -4.84 3.67 -14.63
N ILE A 200 -3.54 3.45 -14.39
CA ILE A 200 -2.57 4.53 -14.18
C ILE A 200 -1.97 4.88 -15.53
N ILE A 201 -2.06 6.15 -15.91
CA ILE A 201 -1.47 6.69 -17.14
C ILE A 201 -0.23 7.50 -16.75
N LEU A 202 0.90 7.14 -17.33
CA LEU A 202 2.18 7.80 -17.13
C LEU A 202 2.62 8.51 -18.41
N ALA A 203 3.43 9.56 -18.29
CA ALA A 203 4.10 10.20 -19.41
C ALA A 203 5.50 9.60 -19.61
N CYS A 204 5.85 9.23 -20.83
CA CYS A 204 7.19 8.72 -21.14
C CYS A 204 8.23 9.85 -21.05
N GLY A 205 9.26 9.68 -20.22
CA GLY A 205 10.35 10.67 -20.08
C GLY A 205 11.22 10.84 -21.34
N LYS A 206 11.13 9.94 -22.33
CA LYS A 206 11.88 10.04 -23.60
C LYS A 206 11.08 10.71 -24.72
N CYS A 207 9.85 10.25 -24.98
CA CYS A 207 9.04 10.73 -26.10
C CYS A 207 7.84 11.60 -25.69
N GLY A 208 7.57 11.76 -24.40
CA GLY A 208 6.42 12.51 -23.88
C GLY A 208 5.07 11.81 -24.01
N ASN A 209 4.97 10.74 -24.81
CA ASN A 209 3.69 10.07 -25.06
C ASN A 209 3.14 9.38 -23.80
N PRO A 210 1.81 9.43 -23.59
CA PRO A 210 1.17 8.71 -22.50
C PRO A 210 1.24 7.19 -22.74
N PHE A 211 1.34 6.43 -21.66
CA PHE A 211 1.25 4.97 -21.69
C PHE A 211 0.62 4.43 -20.41
N LEU A 212 0.02 3.25 -20.51
CA LEU A 212 -0.58 2.56 -19.36
C LEU A 212 0.51 1.87 -18.54
N LEU A 213 0.46 2.05 -17.23
CA LEU A 213 1.24 1.24 -16.30
C LEU A 213 0.69 -0.18 -16.27
N ASP A 214 1.56 -1.16 -16.45
CA ASP A 214 1.24 -2.56 -16.17
C ASP A 214 1.47 -2.88 -14.70
N GLU A 215 0.45 -2.68 -13.86
CA GLU A 215 0.52 -2.97 -12.43
C GLU A 215 0.76 -4.45 -12.10
N SER A 216 0.59 -5.36 -13.06
CA SER A 216 0.88 -6.79 -12.90
C SER A 216 2.33 -7.16 -13.17
N ASN A 217 3.17 -6.20 -13.59
CA ASN A 217 4.58 -6.47 -13.81
C ASN A 217 5.34 -6.53 -12.45
N PRO A 218 5.95 -7.67 -12.10
CA PRO A 218 6.70 -7.83 -10.85
C PRO A 218 7.93 -6.92 -10.74
N ASP A 219 8.55 -6.52 -11.86
CA ASP A 219 9.77 -5.69 -11.88
C ASP A 219 9.57 -4.30 -11.25
N TYR A 220 8.32 -3.85 -11.11
CA TYR A 220 8.01 -2.58 -10.46
C TYR A 220 7.94 -2.68 -8.94
N TYR A 221 7.91 -3.88 -8.35
CA TYR A 221 7.78 -4.07 -6.91
C TYR A 221 9.12 -4.53 -6.34
N THR A 222 9.93 -3.55 -5.92
CA THR A 222 11.29 -3.81 -5.42
C THR A 222 11.33 -3.86 -3.90
N SER A 223 12.48 -4.21 -3.34
CA SER A 223 12.75 -4.08 -1.90
C SER A 223 12.66 -2.63 -1.40
N GLU A 224 12.83 -1.65 -2.29
CA GLU A 224 12.69 -0.21 -2.00
C GLU A 224 11.26 0.30 -2.21
N GLY A 225 10.33 -0.59 -2.58
CA GLY A 225 8.92 -0.28 -2.83
C GLY A 225 8.57 -0.19 -4.31
N LEU A 226 7.42 0.42 -4.61
CA LEU A 226 6.89 0.57 -5.96
C LEU A 226 7.72 1.56 -6.80
N GLN A 227 8.29 1.07 -7.91
CA GLN A 227 9.09 1.84 -8.86
C GLN A 227 8.34 2.00 -10.18
N PHE A 228 8.01 3.24 -10.53
CA PHE A 228 7.33 3.54 -11.78
C PHE A 228 8.31 3.59 -12.96
N PRO A 229 7.97 2.97 -14.10
CA PRO A 229 8.81 3.01 -15.28
C PRO A 229 8.90 4.43 -15.85
N GLN A 230 10.11 4.87 -16.16
CA GLN A 230 10.37 6.19 -16.74
C GLN A 230 10.13 6.25 -18.27
N ARG A 231 10.02 5.08 -18.92
CA ARG A 231 9.86 4.95 -20.37
C ARG A 231 8.72 4.02 -20.72
N CYS A 232 7.96 4.41 -21.74
CA CYS A 232 6.94 3.55 -22.35
C CYS A 232 7.60 2.34 -23.03
N PRO A 233 6.84 1.25 -23.29
CA PRO A 233 7.39 0.03 -23.88
C PRO A 233 8.11 0.24 -25.22
N GLN A 234 7.69 1.22 -26.02
CA GLN A 234 8.31 1.54 -27.32
C GLN A 234 9.67 2.25 -27.19
N CYS A 235 10.00 2.75 -26.01
CA CYS A 235 11.22 3.53 -25.73
C CYS A 235 12.21 2.80 -24.81
N ARG A 236 11.89 1.57 -24.38
CA ARG A 236 12.76 0.72 -23.57
C ARG A 236 13.88 0.13 -24.40
#